data_AF-R4KGK8-F1
#
_entry.id   AF-R4KGK8-F1
#
_cell.length_a   1.000
_cell.length_b   1.000
_cell.length_c   1.000
_cell.angle_alpha   90.00
_cell.angle_beta   90.00
_cell.angle_gamma   90.00
#
_symmetry.space_group_name_H-M   'P 1'
#
loop_
_entity.id
_entity.type
_entity.pdbx_description
1 polymer ?
#
loop_
_entity_poly.entity_id
_entity_poly.type
_entity_poly.pdbx_seq_one_letter_code
_entity_poly.pdbx_strand_id
1 'polypeptide(L)'
;MGKFQQKFNSGKIMLPEDAGPHPSSNVEWWYYFAFLKGDKGGNYATMASFFRIGEPGLFKGHYLIFSLVDLDRYTHRAFSLLDKKAAVYMLFFIPYDLLLDPLDKRMWKLGYNLLKRKLPYPHKELENVDVQKMPTRLVYGNNCLNFVNRSEDCFVVHLAEEEVTIDLNFVPQKPIALVGGDGKPNQLFYYSFPHNQVEGRIRNGQVVENVTGTGWFDHQWGRSHTLTFKTGWDWFGIQLNDGRELLMNRFNSIKNGRSFRPMANLIDYSGNVFFTRDVEYYPVKYWKSPFTKAVYPLEWQIVIPEFYMKMKVSYFSMQEAPIIGPLHAIWEGACFISGEEMMINQKVREILGVGYMELVGYANEIDTGIQVFPRLGVGIRKYSRR
;
A
#
# COMPACT_ATOMS: atom_id res chain seq x y z
N MET A 1 35.80 17.56 23.61
CA MET A 1 35.08 17.18 22.38
C MET A 1 34.65 15.72 22.48
N GLY A 2 33.46 15.48 23.04
CA GLY A 2 32.88 14.13 23.10
C GLY A 2 32.20 13.80 21.78
N LYS A 3 32.70 12.80 21.06
CA LYS A 3 32.04 12.27 19.87
C LYS A 3 30.75 11.56 20.31
N PHE A 4 29.61 12.14 19.96
CA PHE A 4 28.32 11.44 19.98
C PHE A 4 28.38 10.30 18.96
N GLN A 5 28.80 9.11 19.40
CA GLN A 5 28.47 7.88 18.70
C GLN A 5 27.02 7.55 19.03
N GLN A 6 26.13 7.85 18.08
CA GLN A 6 24.75 7.39 18.08
C GLN A 6 24.80 5.85 18.03
N LYS A 7 24.58 5.20 19.18
CA LYS A 7 24.42 3.75 19.28
C LYS A 7 23.21 3.37 18.42
N PHE A 8 23.46 2.78 17.25
CA PHE A 8 22.45 1.99 16.56
C PHE A 8 22.13 0.81 17.48
N ASN A 9 21.01 0.88 18.19
CA ASN A 9 20.50 -0.27 18.92
C ASN A 9 20.25 -1.40 17.90
N SER A 10 20.61 -2.62 18.31
CA SER A 10 20.55 -3.88 17.56
C SER A 10 19.36 -3.94 16.59
N GLY A 11 19.61 -4.27 15.31
CA GLY A 11 18.64 -4.24 14.21
C GLY A 11 17.51 -5.28 14.27
N LYS A 12 16.79 -5.36 15.38
CA LYS A 12 15.53 -6.08 15.55
C LYS A 12 14.43 -5.08 15.84
N ILE A 13 13.29 -5.28 15.20
CA ILE A 13 12.05 -4.53 15.45
C ILE A 13 11.51 -4.93 16.83
N MET A 14 11.16 -3.96 17.66
CA MET A 14 10.68 -4.15 19.02
C MET A 14 9.45 -3.29 19.30
N LEU A 15 8.35 -3.94 19.70
CA LEU A 15 7.15 -3.26 20.17
C LEU A 15 7.14 -3.17 21.70
N PRO A 16 6.60 -2.08 22.28
CA PRO A 16 5.88 -0.98 21.61
C PRO A 16 6.77 0.15 21.04
N GLU A 17 8.10 0.12 21.21
CA GLU A 17 8.98 1.25 20.87
C GLU A 17 9.00 1.62 19.38
N ASP A 18 8.99 0.61 18.50
CA ASP A 18 9.04 0.75 17.04
C ASP A 18 7.64 0.83 16.42
N ALA A 19 6.57 0.88 17.21
CA ALA A 19 5.27 1.34 16.72
C ALA A 19 5.31 2.84 16.39
N GLY A 20 6.15 3.61 17.10
CA GLY A 20 6.25 5.06 17.00
C GLY A 20 7.12 5.56 15.85
N PRO A 21 7.24 6.88 15.66
CA PRO A 21 7.99 7.49 14.58
C PRO A 21 9.50 7.31 14.77
N HIS A 22 10.22 7.21 13.66
CA HIS A 22 11.66 7.04 13.59
C HIS A 22 12.32 8.31 13.02
N PRO A 23 12.92 9.20 13.84
CA PRO A 23 13.47 10.46 13.35
C PRO A 23 14.60 10.33 12.31
N SER A 24 15.36 9.23 12.37
CA SER A 24 16.45 8.91 11.44
C SER A 24 15.99 8.40 10.07
N SER A 25 14.70 8.11 9.90
CA SER A 25 14.12 7.66 8.64
C SER A 25 13.77 8.86 7.77
N ASN A 26 14.09 8.81 6.47
CA ASN A 26 13.66 9.85 5.54
C ASN A 26 12.27 9.56 4.92
N VAL A 27 11.83 8.32 5.01
CA VAL A 27 10.50 7.86 4.66
C VAL A 27 10.02 6.88 5.72
N GLU A 28 8.76 7.01 6.08
CA GLU A 28 8.11 6.20 7.09
C GLU A 28 6.60 6.25 6.85
N TRP A 29 5.92 5.13 7.03
CA TRP A 29 4.48 5.08 6.90
C TRP A 29 3.83 4.00 7.77
N TRP A 30 2.62 4.34 8.22
CA TRP A 30 1.69 3.44 8.87
C TRP A 30 0.54 3.21 7.90
N TYR A 31 0.37 1.97 7.48
CA TYR A 31 -0.61 1.56 6.50
C TYR A 31 -1.57 0.55 7.11
N TYR A 32 -2.84 0.65 6.76
CA TYR A 32 -3.79 -0.43 7.03
C TYR A 32 -4.77 -0.58 5.88
N PHE A 33 -5.34 -1.78 5.77
CA PHE A 33 -6.59 -2.00 5.04
C PHE A 33 -7.55 -2.87 5.85
N ALA A 34 -8.84 -2.80 5.55
CA ALA A 34 -9.87 -3.62 6.19
C ALA A 34 -11.01 -3.97 5.24
N PHE A 35 -11.57 -5.16 5.45
CA PHE A 35 -12.82 -5.62 4.87
C PHE A 35 -13.89 -5.64 5.95
N LEU A 36 -15.04 -5.03 5.68
CA LEU A 36 -16.03 -4.70 6.69
C LEU A 36 -17.42 -5.08 6.21
N LYS A 37 -18.22 -5.62 7.13
CA LYS A 37 -19.63 -5.92 6.95
C LYS A 37 -20.47 -5.11 7.93
N GLY A 38 -21.41 -4.33 7.41
CA GLY A 38 -22.32 -3.47 8.15
C GLY A 38 -23.56 -4.20 8.67
N ASP A 39 -24.08 -3.70 9.78
CA ASP A 39 -25.30 -4.20 10.44
C ASP A 39 -26.60 -3.94 9.65
N LYS A 40 -26.56 -3.08 8.62
CA LYS A 40 -27.65 -2.88 7.64
C LYS A 40 -27.36 -3.54 6.29
N GLY A 41 -26.32 -4.37 6.23
CA GLY A 41 -26.01 -5.25 5.10
C GLY A 41 -24.96 -4.73 4.12
N GLY A 42 -24.39 -3.54 4.33
CA GLY A 42 -23.36 -3.00 3.45
C GLY A 42 -22.03 -3.73 3.55
N ASN A 43 -21.37 -3.97 2.42
CA ASN A 43 -20.02 -4.53 2.35
C ASN A 43 -19.03 -3.45 1.92
N TYR A 44 -17.97 -3.27 2.70
CA TYR A 44 -17.02 -2.19 2.50
C TYR A 44 -15.60 -2.70 2.53
N ALA A 45 -14.73 -1.98 1.82
CA ALA A 45 -13.30 -2.08 1.99
C ALA A 45 -12.73 -0.68 2.24
N THR A 46 -11.72 -0.55 3.08
CA THR A 46 -11.09 0.74 3.35
C THR A 46 -9.60 0.56 3.55
N MET A 47 -8.84 1.60 3.23
CA MET A 47 -7.43 1.69 3.51
C MET A 47 -7.05 3.09 3.97
N ALA A 48 -5.93 3.21 4.68
CA ALA A 48 -5.26 4.47 4.87
C ALA A 48 -3.75 4.29 5.01
N SER A 49 -3.00 5.26 4.48
CA SER A 49 -1.56 5.40 4.63
C SER A 49 -1.23 6.77 5.24
N PHE A 50 -0.66 6.76 6.44
CA PHE A 50 -0.08 7.93 7.10
C PHE A 50 1.41 7.98 6.78
N PHE A 51 1.81 8.83 5.86
CA PHE A 51 3.21 9.03 5.50
C PHE A 51 3.87 10.13 6.33
N ARG A 52 5.15 9.92 6.58
CA ARG A 52 6.08 10.90 7.16
C ARG A 52 7.35 10.92 6.31
N ILE A 53 7.65 12.08 5.74
CA ILE A 53 8.75 12.26 4.78
C ILE A 53 9.69 13.38 5.21
N GLY A 54 10.97 13.24 4.87
CA GLY A 54 11.97 14.30 5.01
C GLY A 54 13.30 13.82 5.59
N GLU A 55 14.41 14.41 5.15
CA GLU A 55 15.74 13.98 5.58
C GLU A 55 15.97 14.12 7.11
N PRO A 56 16.84 13.26 7.71
CA PRO A 56 17.19 13.35 9.13
C PRO A 56 17.74 14.72 9.51
N GLY A 57 17.32 15.26 10.65
CA GLY A 57 17.78 16.56 11.16
C GLY A 57 17.04 17.78 10.59
N LEU A 58 16.15 17.59 9.61
CA LEU A 58 15.23 18.61 9.12
C LEU A 58 13.82 18.41 9.71
N PHE A 59 12.91 19.34 9.42
CA PHE A 59 11.49 19.16 9.72
C PHE A 59 10.94 17.95 8.97
N LYS A 60 9.78 17.41 9.37
CA LYS A 60 9.12 16.32 8.65
C LYS A 60 7.84 16.82 8.00
N GLY A 61 7.62 16.42 6.76
CA GLY A 61 6.34 16.57 6.08
C GLY A 61 5.45 15.37 6.34
N HIS A 62 4.14 15.60 6.30
CA HIS A 62 3.13 14.59 6.58
C HIS A 62 2.11 14.53 5.45
N TYR A 63 1.76 13.33 5.04
CA TYR A 63 0.85 13.08 3.93
C TYR A 63 -0.07 11.91 4.27
N LEU A 64 -1.37 12.09 4.12
CA LEU A 64 -2.40 11.08 4.35
C LEU A 64 -3.10 10.77 3.02
N ILE A 65 -3.15 9.49 2.70
CA ILE A 65 -4.03 8.96 1.66
C ILE A 65 -4.97 7.98 2.34
N PHE A 66 -6.26 8.07 2.07
CA PHE A 66 -7.20 7.03 2.51
C PHE A 66 -8.36 6.89 1.55
N SER A 67 -9.05 5.76 1.60
CA SER A 67 -10.24 5.55 0.80
C SER A 67 -11.29 4.68 1.46
N LEU A 68 -12.53 4.85 1.00
CA LEU A 68 -13.65 3.97 1.28
C LEU A 68 -14.18 3.41 -0.05
N VAL A 69 -14.29 2.10 -0.10
CA VAL A 69 -14.88 1.31 -1.17
C VAL A 69 -16.21 0.75 -0.67
N ASP A 70 -17.27 0.97 -1.43
CA ASP A 70 -18.54 0.25 -1.29
C ASP A 70 -18.52 -0.92 -2.29
N LEU A 71 -18.39 -2.14 -1.77
CA LEU A 71 -18.22 -3.36 -2.57
C LEU A 71 -19.53 -3.80 -3.23
N ASP A 72 -20.68 -3.40 -2.68
CA ASP A 72 -21.99 -3.72 -3.24
C ASP A 72 -22.32 -2.80 -4.42
N ARG A 73 -21.94 -1.53 -4.31
CA ARG A 73 -22.22 -0.49 -5.31
C ARG A 73 -21.06 -0.25 -6.29
N TYR A 74 -19.91 -0.86 -6.05
CA TYR A 74 -18.67 -0.64 -6.80
C TYR A 74 -18.27 0.84 -6.87
N THR A 75 -18.43 1.56 -5.75
CA THR A 75 -18.03 2.97 -5.65
C THR A 75 -16.77 3.12 -4.82
N HIS A 76 -15.94 4.09 -5.17
CA HIS A 76 -14.68 4.38 -4.49
C HIS A 76 -14.59 5.89 -4.22
N ARG A 77 -14.25 6.23 -2.98
CA ARG A 77 -14.01 7.61 -2.53
C ARG A 77 -12.61 7.67 -1.95
N ALA A 78 -11.70 8.37 -2.61
CA ALA A 78 -10.31 8.51 -2.17
C ALA A 78 -9.99 9.97 -1.81
N PHE A 79 -9.21 10.12 -0.76
CA PHE A 79 -8.81 11.41 -0.20
C PHE A 79 -7.29 11.49 -0.11
N SER A 80 -6.77 12.71 -0.25
CA SER A 80 -5.35 12.97 -0.41
C SER A 80 -5.02 14.29 0.28
N LEU A 81 -4.39 14.24 1.45
CA LEU A 81 -4.19 15.39 2.33
C LEU A 81 -2.74 15.54 2.77
N LEU A 82 -2.11 16.68 2.53
CA LEU A 82 -0.72 16.93 2.90
C LEU A 82 -0.50 18.25 3.62
N ASP A 83 0.46 18.27 4.53
CA ASP A 83 0.84 19.49 5.24
C ASP A 83 1.77 20.38 4.39
N LYS A 84 1.94 21.63 4.82
CA LYS A 84 2.83 22.59 4.15
C LYS A 84 4.27 22.07 4.07
N LYS A 85 4.72 21.30 5.06
CA LYS A 85 6.08 20.76 5.13
C LYS A 85 6.30 19.68 4.06
N ALA A 86 5.33 18.80 3.83
CA ALA A 86 5.35 17.83 2.73
C ALA A 86 5.33 18.52 1.37
N ALA A 87 4.54 19.58 1.22
CA ALA A 87 4.53 20.40 0.00
C ALA A 87 5.90 21.07 -0.28
N VAL A 88 6.57 21.58 0.77
CA VAL A 88 7.93 22.11 0.66
C VAL A 88 8.93 21.00 0.33
N TYR A 89 8.79 19.81 0.92
CA TYR A 89 9.61 18.67 0.54
C TYR A 89 9.47 18.31 -0.94
N MET A 90 8.25 18.33 -1.46
CA MET A 90 8.01 18.12 -2.90
C MET A 90 8.74 19.15 -3.77
N LEU A 91 8.81 20.42 -3.36
CA LEU A 91 9.57 21.45 -4.09
C LEU A 91 11.08 21.14 -4.17
N PHE A 92 11.65 20.41 -3.22
CA PHE A 92 13.04 19.96 -3.32
C PHE A 92 13.22 18.80 -4.32
N PHE A 93 12.21 17.95 -4.51
CA PHE A 93 12.26 16.82 -5.45
C PHE A 93 11.96 17.20 -6.89
N ILE A 94 11.08 18.18 -7.13
CA ILE A 94 10.65 18.57 -8.48
C ILE A 94 11.82 18.94 -9.41
N PRO A 95 12.81 19.76 -9.01
CA PRO A 95 13.95 20.06 -9.86
C PRO A 95 14.74 18.82 -10.26
N TYR A 96 14.89 17.85 -9.35
CA TYR A 96 15.58 16.60 -9.65
C TYR A 96 14.79 15.75 -10.67
N ASP A 97 13.47 15.66 -10.53
CA ASP A 97 12.64 14.94 -11.50
C ASP A 97 12.73 15.58 -12.90
N LEU A 98 12.64 16.92 -12.95
CA LEU A 98 12.74 17.68 -14.20
C LEU A 98 14.14 17.63 -14.84
N LEU A 99 15.20 17.32 -14.09
CA LEU A 99 16.50 17.01 -14.68
C LEU A 99 16.49 15.68 -15.45
N LEU A 100 15.67 14.72 -15.00
CA LEU A 100 15.51 13.42 -15.67
C LEU A 100 14.51 13.47 -16.82
N ASP A 101 13.47 14.31 -16.71
CA ASP A 101 12.48 14.53 -17.76
C ASP A 101 12.06 16.02 -17.84
N PRO A 102 12.83 16.86 -18.56
CA PRO A 102 12.57 18.31 -18.63
C PRO A 102 11.24 18.68 -19.30
N LEU A 103 10.64 17.75 -20.06
CA LEU A 103 9.42 17.97 -20.83
C LEU A 103 8.15 17.60 -20.05
N ASP A 104 8.28 17.12 -18.80
CA ASP A 104 7.13 16.80 -17.96
C ASP A 104 6.36 18.06 -17.54
N LYS A 105 5.36 18.41 -18.35
CA LYS A 105 4.45 19.55 -18.13
C LYS A 105 3.69 19.43 -16.81
N ARG A 106 3.43 18.21 -16.31
CA ARG A 106 2.67 17.99 -15.07
C ARG A 106 3.54 18.38 -13.88
N MET A 107 4.81 17.99 -13.88
CA MET A 107 5.76 18.36 -12.83
C MET A 107 6.09 19.85 -12.83
N TRP A 108 6.23 20.49 -14.00
CA TRP A 108 6.33 21.95 -14.09
C TRP A 108 5.10 22.67 -13.50
N LYS A 109 3.88 22.22 -13.87
CA LYS A 109 2.64 22.79 -13.35
C LYS A 109 2.51 22.59 -11.84
N LEU A 110 2.89 21.42 -11.33
CA LEU A 110 2.92 21.13 -9.90
C LEU A 110 3.88 22.09 -9.19
N GLY A 111 5.12 22.23 -9.67
CA GLY A 111 6.11 23.14 -9.09
C GLY A 111 5.61 24.59 -9.05
N TYR A 112 5.02 25.07 -10.14
CA TYR A 112 4.42 26.40 -10.18
C TYR A 112 3.29 26.60 -9.16
N ASN A 113 2.39 25.62 -9.03
CA ASN A 113 1.30 25.67 -8.05
C ASN A 113 1.82 25.69 -6.62
N LEU A 114 2.78 24.83 -6.31
CA LEU A 114 3.38 24.74 -4.97
C LEU A 114 4.17 26.01 -4.61
N LEU A 115 4.89 26.63 -5.55
CA LEU A 115 5.54 27.94 -5.36
C LEU A 115 4.54 29.05 -5.01
N LYS A 116 3.32 28.96 -5.55
CA LYS A 116 2.20 29.85 -5.21
C LYS A 116 1.45 29.44 -3.94
N ARG A 117 1.92 28.44 -3.20
CA ARG A 117 1.27 27.85 -2.02
C ARG A 117 -0.15 27.36 -2.33
N LYS A 118 -0.37 26.82 -3.53
CA LYS A 118 -1.65 26.24 -3.96
C LYS A 118 -1.47 24.76 -4.18
N LEU A 119 -2.25 23.94 -3.47
CA LEU A 119 -2.34 22.52 -3.75
C LEU A 119 -3.28 22.29 -4.95
N PRO A 120 -2.89 21.46 -5.93
CA PRO A 120 -3.79 21.12 -7.02
C PRO A 120 -4.91 20.22 -6.54
N TYR A 121 -6.14 20.42 -7.05
CA TYR A 121 -7.23 19.47 -6.84
C TYR A 121 -6.81 18.08 -7.32
N PRO A 122 -7.16 16.99 -6.61
CA PRO A 122 -8.02 16.93 -5.41
C PRO A 122 -7.25 16.96 -4.08
N HIS A 123 -5.97 17.34 -4.07
CA HIS A 123 -5.18 17.36 -2.85
C HIS A 123 -5.64 18.49 -1.93
N LYS A 124 -5.89 18.15 -0.66
CA LYS A 124 -6.29 19.10 0.38
C LYS A 124 -5.14 19.38 1.33
N GLU A 125 -5.21 20.54 1.95
CA GLU A 125 -4.25 20.94 2.97
C GLU A 125 -4.54 20.24 4.29
N LEU A 126 -3.48 19.73 4.93
CA LEU A 126 -3.53 19.16 6.25
C LEU A 126 -3.06 20.20 7.28
N GLU A 127 -3.97 20.59 8.16
CA GLU A 127 -3.68 21.48 9.29
C GLU A 127 -3.43 20.68 10.56
N ASN A 128 -2.78 21.29 11.56
CA ASN A 128 -2.66 20.74 12.93
C ASN A 128 -2.14 19.29 12.98
N VAL A 129 -0.89 19.09 12.55
CA VAL A 129 -0.23 17.78 12.66
C VAL A 129 0.48 17.64 13.99
N ASP A 130 0.18 16.56 14.71
CA ASP A 130 0.84 16.14 15.93
C ASP A 130 1.22 14.65 15.85
N VAL A 131 2.46 14.34 16.22
CA VAL A 131 3.01 12.99 16.13
C VAL A 131 3.74 12.68 17.42
N GLN A 132 3.15 11.77 18.20
CA GLN A 132 3.67 11.33 19.48
C GLN A 132 4.25 9.93 19.35
N LYS A 133 5.40 9.70 20.00
CA LYS A 133 6.05 8.38 20.00
C LYS A 133 5.44 7.36 20.93
N MET A 134 5.02 7.73 22.13
CA MET A 134 4.61 6.73 23.13
C MET A 134 3.53 7.26 24.10
N PRO A 135 2.33 6.63 24.15
CA PRO A 135 1.83 5.70 23.14
C PRO A 135 1.86 6.36 21.75
N THR A 136 2.02 5.56 20.70
CA THR A 136 2.08 6.08 19.33
C THR A 136 0.75 6.75 18.99
N ARG A 137 0.83 8.03 18.61
CA ARG A 137 -0.33 8.83 18.22
C ARG A 137 0.01 9.61 16.97
N LEU A 138 -0.76 9.40 15.91
CA LEU A 138 -0.64 10.14 14.66
C LEU A 138 -1.92 10.97 14.52
N VAL A 139 -1.81 12.29 14.64
CA VAL A 139 -2.94 13.22 14.46
C VAL A 139 -2.62 14.10 13.27
N TYR A 140 -3.35 13.87 12.18
CA TYR A 140 -3.21 14.50 10.89
C TYR A 140 -4.50 15.30 10.65
N GLY A 141 -4.57 16.51 11.20
CA GLY A 141 -5.80 17.31 11.22
C GLY A 141 -6.88 16.64 12.05
N ASN A 142 -8.04 16.40 11.43
CA ASN A 142 -9.15 15.67 12.06
C ASN A 142 -8.98 14.15 11.99
N ASN A 143 -7.93 13.65 11.33
CA ASN A 143 -7.73 12.22 11.12
C ASN A 143 -6.68 11.70 12.10
N CYS A 144 -6.89 10.53 12.69
CA CYS A 144 -5.89 9.94 13.57
C CYS A 144 -5.78 8.42 13.51
N LEU A 145 -4.57 7.94 13.84
CA LEU A 145 -4.25 6.54 14.11
C LEU A 145 -3.49 6.50 15.43
N ASN A 146 -4.04 5.79 16.42
CA ASN A 146 -3.50 5.77 17.77
C ASN A 146 -3.39 4.33 18.28
N PHE A 147 -2.24 3.97 18.85
CA PHE A 147 -2.10 2.73 19.61
C PHE A 147 -2.66 2.94 21.02
N VAL A 148 -3.58 2.06 21.46
CA VAL A 148 -4.47 2.30 22.61
C VAL A 148 -3.70 2.32 23.93
N ASN A 149 -2.76 1.40 24.12
CA ASN A 149 -1.94 1.34 25.31
C ASN A 149 -0.53 0.78 25.00
N ARG A 150 0.29 0.55 26.04
CA ARG A 150 1.67 0.05 25.91
C ARG A 150 1.77 -1.48 25.96
N SER A 151 0.72 -2.16 26.41
CA SER A 151 0.70 -3.59 26.71
C SER A 151 -0.03 -4.41 25.65
N GLU A 152 -0.83 -3.77 24.82
CA GLU A 152 -1.65 -4.36 23.78
C GLU A 152 -1.32 -3.65 22.48
N ASP A 153 -1.10 -4.44 21.44
CA ASP A 153 -0.80 -3.97 20.10
C ASP A 153 -2.05 -3.47 19.34
N CYS A 154 -3.14 -3.19 20.08
CA CYS A 154 -4.39 -2.69 19.52
C CYS A 154 -4.26 -1.22 19.11
N PHE A 155 -4.88 -0.87 17.98
CA PHE A 155 -4.90 0.50 17.50
C PHE A 155 -6.28 0.91 17.02
N VAL A 156 -6.56 2.20 17.15
CA VAL A 156 -7.81 2.83 16.72
C VAL A 156 -7.54 3.83 15.62
N VAL A 157 -8.49 3.93 14.71
CA VAL A 157 -8.45 4.82 13.57
C VAL A 157 -9.72 5.67 13.56
N HIS A 158 -9.55 6.97 13.36
CA HIS A 158 -10.62 7.90 13.04
C HIS A 158 -10.23 8.65 11.77
N LEU A 159 -11.01 8.52 10.70
CA LEU A 159 -10.85 9.28 9.46
C LEU A 159 -12.15 9.99 9.13
N ALA A 160 -12.08 11.26 8.76
CA ALA A 160 -13.24 12.07 8.44
C ALA A 160 -12.94 13.07 7.33
N GLU A 161 -13.53 12.86 6.17
CA GLU A 161 -13.51 13.80 5.05
C GLU A 161 -14.87 13.83 4.35
N GLU A 162 -15.38 15.03 4.11
CA GLU A 162 -16.66 15.24 3.42
C GLU A 162 -17.80 14.41 4.05
N GLU A 163 -18.41 13.51 3.28
CA GLU A 163 -19.48 12.63 3.73
C GLU A 163 -19.00 11.25 4.19
N VAL A 164 -17.70 11.07 4.35
CA VAL A 164 -17.09 9.81 4.80
C VAL A 164 -16.58 9.97 6.22
N THR A 165 -16.94 9.02 7.08
CA THR A 165 -16.34 8.87 8.42
C THR A 165 -16.05 7.40 8.66
N ILE A 166 -14.86 7.08 9.17
CA ILE A 166 -14.39 5.73 9.46
C ILE A 166 -13.84 5.73 10.88
N ASP A 167 -14.54 5.07 11.79
CA ASP A 167 -14.17 4.89 13.19
C ASP A 167 -13.96 3.41 13.44
N LEU A 168 -12.71 2.95 13.54
CA LEU A 168 -12.40 1.51 13.62
C LEU A 168 -11.44 1.20 14.76
N ASN A 169 -11.65 0.07 15.40
CA ASN A 169 -10.76 -0.56 16.37
C ASN A 169 -10.17 -1.82 15.75
N PHE A 170 -8.86 -1.99 15.86
CA PHE A 170 -8.12 -3.13 15.33
C PHE A 170 -7.47 -3.89 16.48
N VAL A 171 -7.76 -5.18 16.55
CA VAL A 171 -7.21 -6.10 17.55
C VAL A 171 -6.41 -7.20 16.83
N PRO A 172 -5.06 -7.16 16.88
CA PRO A 172 -4.23 -8.19 16.27
C PRO A 172 -4.58 -9.59 16.79
N GLN A 173 -4.69 -10.56 15.88
CA GLN A 173 -5.00 -11.96 16.20
C GLN A 173 -3.76 -12.87 16.16
N LYS A 174 -2.62 -12.32 15.74
CA LYS A 174 -1.33 -13.01 15.61
C LYS A 174 -0.19 -12.09 16.07
N PRO A 175 0.97 -12.66 16.44
CA PRO A 175 2.19 -11.88 16.63
C PRO A 175 2.56 -11.08 15.38
N ILE A 176 3.45 -10.09 15.54
CA ILE A 176 3.99 -9.36 14.39
C ILE A 176 4.67 -10.30 13.39
N ALA A 177 4.43 -10.08 12.12
CA ALA A 177 5.17 -10.70 11.04
C ALA A 177 6.36 -9.82 10.67
N LEU A 178 7.58 -10.33 10.85
CA LEU A 178 8.81 -9.67 10.39
C LEU A 178 8.97 -9.93 8.88
N VAL A 179 8.61 -8.94 8.06
CA VAL A 179 8.65 -9.07 6.60
C VAL A 179 10.10 -9.28 6.14
N GLY A 180 10.32 -10.18 5.19
CA GLY A 180 11.66 -10.59 4.77
C GLY A 180 12.27 -11.70 5.63
N GLY A 181 11.57 -12.16 6.66
CA GLY A 181 12.06 -13.12 7.66
C GLY A 181 12.86 -12.46 8.80
N ASP A 182 13.48 -11.30 8.54
CA ASP A 182 14.28 -10.53 9.51
C ASP A 182 13.74 -9.12 9.79
N GLY A 183 12.65 -8.73 9.12
CA GLY A 183 12.05 -7.40 9.24
C GLY A 183 12.78 -6.34 8.41
N LYS A 184 13.65 -6.71 7.44
CA LYS A 184 14.40 -5.75 6.63
C LYS A 184 14.64 -6.18 5.17
N PRO A 185 13.59 -6.50 4.40
CA PRO A 185 13.73 -7.20 3.11
C PRO A 185 14.48 -6.39 2.05
N ASN A 186 14.47 -5.06 2.09
CA ASN A 186 15.13 -4.22 1.09
C ASN A 186 15.71 -2.93 1.71
N GLN A 187 16.39 -3.06 2.86
CA GLN A 187 17.02 -1.97 3.64
C GLN A 187 16.06 -1.09 4.47
N LEU A 188 14.76 -1.14 4.19
CA LEU A 188 13.72 -0.59 5.07
C LEU A 188 13.33 -1.62 6.12
N PHE A 189 13.16 -1.16 7.35
CA PHE A 189 12.53 -1.95 8.40
C PHE A 189 11.05 -2.12 8.08
N TYR A 190 10.50 -3.31 8.31
CA TYR A 190 9.15 -3.64 7.90
C TYR A 190 8.57 -4.76 8.76
N TYR A 191 7.46 -4.48 9.46
CA TYR A 191 6.62 -5.50 10.10
C TYR A 191 5.14 -5.29 9.76
N SER A 192 4.37 -6.35 9.97
CA SER A 192 2.92 -6.35 9.76
C SER A 192 2.17 -6.93 10.96
N PHE A 193 0.94 -6.46 11.21
CA PHE A 193 -0.11 -7.26 11.83
C PHE A 193 -1.01 -7.77 10.69
N PRO A 194 -0.74 -8.98 10.16
CA PRO A 194 -1.38 -9.44 8.92
C PRO A 194 -2.86 -9.81 9.11
N HIS A 195 -3.27 -10.05 10.36
CA HIS A 195 -4.64 -10.40 10.71
C HIS A 195 -5.08 -9.66 11.98
N ASN A 196 -6.07 -8.80 11.83
CA ASN A 196 -6.71 -8.06 12.90
C ASN A 196 -8.21 -8.34 12.85
N GLN A 197 -8.83 -8.55 14.02
CA GLN A 197 -10.26 -8.39 14.16
C GLN A 197 -10.57 -6.90 14.15
N VAL A 198 -11.58 -6.50 13.37
CA VAL A 198 -11.96 -5.11 13.21
C VAL A 198 -13.42 -4.91 13.58
N GLU A 199 -13.68 -3.89 14.37
CA GLU A 199 -15.03 -3.45 14.72
C GLU A 199 -15.10 -1.92 14.75
N GLY A 200 -16.29 -1.37 14.58
CA GLY A 200 -16.50 0.07 14.73
C GLY A 200 -17.70 0.56 13.95
N ARG A 201 -17.56 1.74 13.35
CA ARG A 201 -18.64 2.44 12.66
C ARG A 201 -18.12 3.12 11.42
N ILE A 202 -18.92 3.10 10.37
CA ILE A 202 -18.65 3.90 9.18
C ILE A 202 -19.86 4.77 8.82
N ARG A 203 -19.57 5.88 8.16
CA ARG A 203 -20.54 6.73 7.48
C ARG A 203 -20.12 6.84 6.01
N ASN A 204 -21.04 6.49 5.11
CA ASN A 204 -20.90 6.68 3.67
C ASN A 204 -22.10 7.49 3.16
N GLY A 205 -21.97 8.81 3.05
CA GLY A 205 -23.09 9.67 2.71
C GLY A 205 -24.08 9.77 3.87
N GLN A 206 -25.33 9.40 3.59
CA GLN A 206 -26.41 9.31 4.58
C GLN A 206 -26.44 7.96 5.31
N VAL A 207 -25.73 6.96 4.79
CA VAL A 207 -25.70 5.62 5.38
C VAL A 207 -24.69 5.61 6.51
N VAL A 208 -25.14 5.16 7.68
CA VAL A 208 -24.30 4.98 8.87
C VAL A 208 -24.58 3.60 9.44
N GLU A 209 -23.53 2.80 9.61
CA GLU A 209 -23.61 1.39 10.02
C GLU A 209 -22.54 1.09 11.06
N ASN A 210 -22.88 0.22 12.01
CA ASN A 210 -21.85 -0.45 12.79
C ASN A 210 -21.29 -1.58 11.93
N VAL A 211 -19.98 -1.78 11.98
CA VAL A 211 -19.28 -2.72 11.12
C VAL A 211 -18.42 -3.67 11.92
N THR A 212 -18.25 -4.87 11.38
CA THR A 212 -17.28 -5.86 11.86
C THR A 212 -16.55 -6.47 10.67
N GLY A 213 -15.35 -7.00 10.88
CA GLY A 213 -14.61 -7.68 9.82
C GLY A 213 -13.15 -7.95 10.16
N THR A 214 -12.32 -7.98 9.13
CA THR A 214 -10.89 -8.27 9.24
C THR A 214 -10.05 -7.16 8.65
N GLY A 215 -8.82 -7.03 9.15
CA GLY A 215 -7.91 -5.99 8.67
C GLY A 215 -6.45 -6.39 8.75
N TRP A 216 -5.64 -5.59 8.10
CA TRP A 216 -4.19 -5.71 7.99
C TRP A 216 -3.58 -4.39 8.40
N PHE A 217 -2.41 -4.44 9.03
CA PHE A 217 -1.60 -3.27 9.31
C PHE A 217 -0.14 -3.51 8.92
N ASP A 218 0.49 -2.49 8.36
CA ASP A 218 1.91 -2.43 8.01
C ASP A 218 2.55 -1.18 8.61
N HIS A 219 3.79 -1.33 9.06
CA HIS A 219 4.64 -0.21 9.39
C HIS A 219 6.01 -0.42 8.77
N GLN A 220 6.42 0.56 7.95
CA GLN A 220 7.68 0.52 7.24
C GLN A 220 8.42 1.85 7.35
N TRP A 221 9.72 1.79 7.64
CA TRP A 221 10.56 2.97 7.81
C TRP A 221 12.01 2.73 7.41
N GLY A 222 12.70 3.82 7.10
CA GLY A 222 14.14 3.82 6.93
C GLY A 222 14.62 4.89 5.97
N ARG A 223 15.70 4.59 5.26
CA ARG A 223 16.24 5.48 4.23
C ARG A 223 15.93 4.91 2.86
N SER A 224 15.05 5.56 2.12
CA SER A 224 14.74 5.23 0.74
C SER A 224 14.84 6.46 -0.16
N HIS A 225 15.20 6.19 -1.41
CA HIS A 225 15.19 7.17 -2.50
C HIS A 225 14.33 6.65 -3.66
N THR A 226 13.39 5.72 -3.41
CA THR A 226 12.51 5.13 -4.44
C THR A 226 11.78 6.20 -5.25
N LEU A 227 11.29 7.25 -4.58
CA LEU A 227 10.64 8.40 -5.23
C LEU A 227 11.58 9.18 -6.15
N THR A 228 12.88 9.17 -5.86
CA THR A 228 13.92 9.84 -6.65
C THR A 228 14.30 9.02 -7.89
N PHE A 229 14.16 7.70 -7.85
CA PHE A 229 14.64 6.81 -8.93
C PHE A 229 13.58 6.40 -9.96
N LYS A 230 12.45 7.14 -10.08
CA LYS A 230 11.32 6.77 -10.97
C LYS A 230 11.05 5.27 -10.93
N THR A 231 10.87 4.75 -9.71
CA THR A 231 10.58 3.34 -9.46
C THR A 231 9.15 3.21 -8.95
N GLY A 232 8.36 2.41 -9.63
CA GLY A 232 7.04 1.96 -9.18
C GLY A 232 7.14 0.61 -8.46
N TRP A 233 6.00 0.11 -7.99
CA TRP A 233 5.91 -1.20 -7.36
C TRP A 233 4.53 -1.80 -7.53
N ASP A 234 4.49 -3.13 -7.43
CA ASP A 234 3.26 -3.91 -7.29
C ASP A 234 3.34 -4.59 -5.92
N TRP A 235 2.34 -4.36 -5.07
CA TRP A 235 2.25 -4.94 -3.73
C TRP A 235 0.88 -5.60 -3.53
N PHE A 236 0.89 -6.70 -2.78
CA PHE A 236 -0.27 -7.52 -2.49
C PHE A 236 -0.24 -7.96 -1.03
N GLY A 237 -1.27 -7.59 -0.26
CA GLY A 237 -1.52 -8.10 1.09
C GLY A 237 -2.78 -8.92 1.10
N ILE A 238 -2.69 -10.21 1.42
CA ILE A 238 -3.74 -11.20 1.21
C ILE A 238 -4.04 -11.93 2.52
N GLN A 239 -5.32 -12.06 2.83
CA GLN A 239 -5.86 -12.88 3.91
C GLN A 239 -6.57 -14.09 3.28
N LEU A 240 -6.01 -15.28 3.47
CA LEU A 240 -6.58 -16.53 2.96
C LEU A 240 -7.65 -17.07 3.91
N ASN A 241 -8.65 -17.73 3.34
CA ASN A 241 -9.77 -18.31 4.09
C ASN A 241 -9.34 -19.44 5.04
N ASP A 242 -8.16 -20.02 4.83
CA ASP A 242 -7.60 -21.06 5.71
C ASP A 242 -6.80 -20.49 6.89
N GLY A 243 -6.87 -19.17 7.10
CA GLY A 243 -6.23 -18.49 8.22
C GLY A 243 -4.75 -18.23 8.03
N ARG A 244 -4.21 -18.36 6.81
CA ARG A 244 -2.86 -17.91 6.45
C ARG A 244 -2.91 -16.55 5.78
N GLU A 245 -1.78 -15.87 5.73
CA GLU A 245 -1.65 -14.59 5.04
C GLU A 245 -0.46 -14.58 4.09
N LEU A 246 -0.54 -13.75 3.05
CA LEU A 246 0.52 -13.56 2.09
C LEU A 246 0.80 -12.06 1.90
N LEU A 247 2.08 -11.69 2.01
CA LEU A 247 2.57 -10.39 1.58
C LEU A 247 3.54 -10.61 0.43
N MET A 248 3.20 -10.05 -0.73
CA MET A 248 4.02 -10.18 -1.93
C MET A 248 4.28 -8.80 -2.52
N ASN A 249 5.48 -8.58 -3.05
CA ASN A 249 5.71 -7.40 -3.86
C ASN A 249 6.81 -7.62 -4.91
N ARG A 250 6.88 -6.66 -5.83
CA ARG A 250 8.03 -6.44 -6.73
C ARG A 250 8.14 -4.95 -7.05
N PHE A 251 9.33 -4.53 -7.48
CA PHE A 251 9.56 -3.18 -7.97
C PHE A 251 9.60 -3.15 -9.49
N ASN A 252 9.20 -2.03 -10.07
CA ASN A 252 9.17 -1.79 -11.52
C ASN A 252 9.95 -0.51 -11.83
N SER A 253 10.91 -0.59 -12.75
CA SER A 253 11.56 0.60 -13.28
C SER A 253 10.62 1.30 -14.27
N ILE A 254 10.21 2.54 -13.98
CA ILE A 254 9.30 3.29 -14.86
C ILE A 254 9.98 3.56 -16.21
N LYS A 255 11.31 3.73 -16.25
CA LYS A 255 12.06 4.06 -17.46
C LYS A 255 12.00 2.97 -18.54
N ASN A 256 12.00 1.69 -18.15
CA ASN A 256 12.13 0.58 -19.10
C ASN A 256 11.14 -0.58 -18.84
N GLY A 257 10.24 -0.44 -17.87
CA GLY A 257 9.25 -1.44 -17.50
C GLY A 257 9.83 -2.71 -16.86
N ARG A 258 11.14 -2.77 -16.58
CA ARG A 258 11.76 -3.97 -16.01
C ARG A 258 11.39 -4.13 -14.54
N SER A 259 10.85 -5.29 -14.18
CA SER A 259 10.62 -5.68 -12.79
C SER A 259 11.88 -6.24 -12.12
N PHE A 260 12.01 -6.03 -10.81
CA PHE A 260 13.13 -6.52 -10.01
C PHE A 260 12.76 -6.71 -8.54
N ARG A 261 13.61 -7.47 -7.82
CA ARG A 261 13.47 -7.79 -6.39
C ARG A 261 12.08 -8.28 -5.99
N PRO A 262 11.53 -9.32 -6.66
CA PRO A 262 10.32 -9.96 -6.18
C PRO A 262 10.53 -10.52 -4.77
N MET A 263 9.47 -10.59 -3.98
CA MET A 263 9.42 -11.40 -2.76
C MET A 263 8.00 -11.83 -2.43
N ALA A 264 7.91 -12.91 -1.65
CA ALA A 264 6.70 -13.35 -0.98
C ALA A 264 7.02 -13.73 0.48
N ASN A 265 6.07 -13.44 1.36
CA ASN A 265 6.07 -13.84 2.76
C ASN A 265 4.78 -14.60 3.00
N LEU A 266 4.86 -15.87 3.35
CA LEU A 266 3.73 -16.66 3.82
C LEU A 266 3.74 -16.65 5.35
N ILE A 267 2.66 -16.19 5.95
CA ILE A 267 2.45 -16.19 7.39
C ILE A 267 1.48 -17.32 7.72
N ASP A 268 1.93 -18.27 8.55
CA ASP A 268 1.10 -19.40 8.94
C ASP A 268 0.09 -19.04 10.06
N TYR A 269 -0.71 -20.01 10.47
CA TYR A 269 -1.71 -19.85 11.53
C TYR A 269 -1.09 -19.52 12.91
N SER A 270 0.18 -19.85 13.13
CA SER A 270 0.93 -19.56 14.36
C SER A 270 1.68 -18.23 14.31
N GLY A 271 1.69 -17.56 13.15
CA GLY A 271 2.45 -16.33 12.92
C GLY A 271 3.90 -16.55 12.47
N ASN A 272 4.30 -17.77 12.12
CA ASN A 272 5.63 -18.00 11.54
C ASN A 272 5.70 -17.43 10.13
N VAL A 273 6.80 -16.76 9.82
CA VAL A 273 7.04 -16.15 8.50
C VAL A 273 7.97 -17.02 7.67
N PHE A 274 7.49 -17.46 6.51
CA PHE A 274 8.27 -18.11 5.47
C PHE A 274 8.52 -17.12 4.35
N PHE A 275 9.78 -16.90 3.99
CA PHE A 275 10.18 -15.90 3.02
C PHE A 275 10.82 -16.53 1.79
N THR A 276 10.49 -15.99 0.62
CA THR A 276 11.14 -16.35 -0.64
C THR A 276 11.30 -15.16 -1.58
N ARG A 277 12.31 -15.27 -2.45
CA ARG A 277 12.52 -14.38 -3.60
C ARG A 277 12.05 -15.01 -4.91
N ASP A 278 11.68 -16.28 -4.89
CA ASP A 278 11.24 -17.01 -6.07
C ASP A 278 9.74 -16.81 -6.28
N VAL A 279 9.40 -15.70 -6.95
CA VAL A 279 8.02 -15.33 -7.25
C VAL A 279 7.91 -14.85 -8.68
N GLU A 280 6.99 -15.44 -9.42
CA GLU A 280 6.70 -15.11 -10.80
C GLU A 280 5.35 -14.39 -10.91
N TYR A 281 5.33 -13.28 -11.63
CA TYR A 281 4.16 -12.42 -11.78
C TYR A 281 3.81 -12.28 -13.26
N TYR A 282 2.59 -12.69 -13.60
CA TYR A 282 2.07 -12.67 -14.96
C TYR A 282 0.83 -11.77 -15.01
N PRO A 283 0.95 -10.52 -15.51
CA PRO A 283 -0.22 -9.68 -15.73
C PRO A 283 -1.08 -10.27 -16.86
N VAL A 284 -2.37 -10.43 -16.61
CA VAL A 284 -3.33 -11.11 -17.49
C VAL A 284 -4.24 -10.11 -18.20
N LYS A 285 -4.80 -9.14 -17.46
CA LYS A 285 -5.76 -8.16 -17.98
C LYS A 285 -5.46 -6.77 -17.45
N TYR A 286 -5.63 -5.80 -18.34
CA TYR A 286 -5.34 -4.40 -18.06
C TYR A 286 -6.62 -3.56 -18.05
N TRP A 287 -6.60 -2.49 -17.26
CA TRP A 287 -7.61 -1.45 -17.26
C TRP A 287 -6.94 -0.10 -17.48
N LYS A 288 -7.55 0.74 -18.32
CA LYS A 288 -7.08 2.10 -18.57
C LYS A 288 -7.93 3.08 -17.78
N SER A 289 -7.28 3.89 -16.94
CA SER A 289 -7.97 4.92 -16.18
C SER A 289 -8.61 5.96 -17.11
N PRO A 290 -9.90 6.29 -16.94
CA PRO A 290 -10.50 7.39 -17.67
C PRO A 290 -9.95 8.76 -17.20
N PHE A 291 -9.40 8.85 -15.98
CA PHE A 291 -8.93 10.09 -15.37
C PHE A 291 -7.47 10.38 -15.71
N THR A 292 -6.56 9.45 -15.40
CA THR A 292 -5.11 9.64 -15.53
C THR A 292 -4.55 9.07 -16.82
N LYS A 293 -5.35 8.28 -17.55
CA LYS A 293 -4.94 7.49 -18.73
C LYS A 293 -3.91 6.39 -18.44
N ALA A 294 -3.53 6.20 -17.18
CA ALA A 294 -2.69 5.10 -16.72
C ALA A 294 -3.27 3.74 -17.15
N VAL A 295 -2.39 2.79 -17.48
CA VAL A 295 -2.78 1.43 -17.84
C VAL A 295 -2.30 0.48 -16.75
N TYR A 296 -3.23 0.02 -15.91
CA TYR A 296 -2.92 -0.85 -14.78
C TYR A 296 -3.14 -2.33 -15.15
N PRO A 297 -2.17 -3.22 -14.90
CA PRO A 297 -2.39 -4.65 -14.85
C PRO A 297 -3.18 -4.98 -13.61
N LEU A 298 -4.44 -5.32 -13.77
CA LEU A 298 -5.30 -5.51 -12.61
C LEU A 298 -5.65 -7.00 -12.41
N GLU A 299 -5.70 -7.83 -13.46
CA GLU A 299 -5.75 -9.29 -13.26
C GLU A 299 -4.34 -9.86 -13.33
N TRP A 300 -4.00 -10.72 -12.39
CA TRP A 300 -2.70 -11.35 -12.29
C TRP A 300 -2.82 -12.85 -12.12
N GLN A 301 -1.87 -13.57 -12.70
CA GLN A 301 -1.50 -14.90 -12.25
C GLN A 301 -0.15 -14.78 -11.52
N ILE A 302 -0.07 -15.28 -10.30
CA ILE A 302 1.13 -15.25 -9.46
C ILE A 302 1.49 -16.68 -9.10
N VAL A 303 2.76 -17.05 -9.29
CA VAL A 303 3.28 -18.37 -8.96
C VAL A 303 4.39 -18.20 -7.92
N ILE A 304 4.32 -18.97 -6.84
CA ILE A 304 5.35 -19.03 -5.81
C ILE A 304 5.82 -20.49 -5.73
N PRO A 305 6.84 -20.90 -6.50
CA PRO A 305 7.24 -22.30 -6.61
C PRO A 305 7.60 -22.94 -5.28
N GLU A 306 8.34 -22.23 -4.42
CA GLU A 306 8.77 -22.74 -3.10
C GLU A 306 7.60 -22.96 -2.13
N PHE A 307 6.48 -22.26 -2.32
CA PHE A 307 5.25 -22.49 -1.54
C PHE A 307 4.27 -23.42 -2.27
N TYR A 308 4.62 -23.89 -3.46
CA TYR A 308 3.76 -24.71 -4.32
C TYR A 308 2.41 -24.05 -4.63
N MET A 309 2.37 -22.72 -4.65
CA MET A 309 1.14 -21.94 -4.83
C MET A 309 1.07 -21.33 -6.23
N LYS A 310 -0.14 -21.38 -6.80
CA LYS A 310 -0.51 -20.66 -8.00
C LYS A 310 -1.83 -19.95 -7.76
N MET A 311 -1.83 -18.64 -7.91
CA MET A 311 -2.98 -17.80 -7.57
C MET A 311 -3.37 -16.90 -8.73
N LYS A 312 -4.66 -16.62 -8.82
CA LYS A 312 -5.24 -15.56 -9.60
C LYS A 312 -5.70 -14.45 -8.66
N VAL A 313 -5.29 -13.21 -8.95
CA VAL A 313 -5.78 -12.00 -8.28
C VAL A 313 -6.78 -11.32 -9.21
N SER A 314 -7.97 -11.03 -8.69
CA SER A 314 -9.09 -10.41 -9.40
C SER A 314 -9.67 -9.23 -8.60
N TYR A 315 -10.41 -8.33 -9.23
CA TYR A 315 -10.74 -7.01 -8.67
C TYR A 315 -11.92 -6.38 -9.45
N PHE A 316 -12.40 -5.23 -8.98
CA PHE A 316 -13.21 -4.31 -9.79
C PHE A 316 -12.44 -2.99 -10.03
N SER A 317 -12.61 -2.39 -11.21
CA SER A 317 -11.60 -1.51 -11.81
C SER A 317 -11.48 -0.11 -11.21
N MET A 318 -12.55 0.47 -10.67
CA MET A 318 -12.57 1.88 -10.25
C MET A 318 -12.08 2.05 -8.81
N GLN A 319 -10.78 1.85 -8.59
CA GLN A 319 -10.10 2.01 -7.28
C GLN A 319 -8.79 2.81 -7.39
N GLU A 320 -8.71 3.72 -8.37
CA GLU A 320 -7.56 4.63 -8.53
C GLU A 320 -7.68 5.81 -7.54
N ALA A 321 -6.61 6.06 -6.79
CA ALA A 321 -6.49 7.21 -5.90
C ALA A 321 -5.41 8.19 -6.42
N PRO A 322 -5.67 9.51 -6.32
CA PRO A 322 -4.73 10.53 -6.74
C PRO A 322 -3.61 10.71 -5.70
N ILE A 323 -2.35 10.65 -6.14
CA ILE A 323 -1.19 10.92 -5.28
C ILE A 323 -0.36 12.08 -5.79
N ILE A 324 0.11 12.92 -4.88
CA ILE A 324 0.89 14.08 -5.26
C ILE A 324 2.32 13.67 -5.68
N GLY A 325 2.90 14.41 -6.63
CA GLY A 325 4.28 14.23 -7.06
C GLY A 325 4.44 13.32 -8.29
N PRO A 326 5.63 12.73 -8.47
CA PRO A 326 6.06 12.16 -9.76
C PRO A 326 5.38 10.83 -10.12
N LEU A 327 4.68 10.20 -9.17
CA LEU A 327 3.97 8.95 -9.42
C LEU A 327 2.50 9.18 -9.82
N HIS A 328 1.98 10.39 -9.61
CA HIS A 328 0.68 10.94 -10.03
C HIS A 328 -0.60 10.24 -9.55
N ALA A 329 -0.64 8.92 -9.58
CA ALA A 329 -1.77 8.13 -9.10
C ALA A 329 -1.31 6.74 -8.67
N ILE A 330 -2.10 6.17 -7.77
CA ILE A 330 -1.96 4.81 -7.29
C ILE A 330 -3.25 4.07 -7.60
N TRP A 331 -3.16 2.83 -8.07
CA TRP A 331 -4.30 1.95 -8.00
C TRP A 331 -4.21 1.20 -6.69
N GLU A 332 -5.17 1.39 -5.81
CA GLU A 332 -5.13 0.82 -4.46
C GLU A 332 -6.52 0.32 -4.08
N GLY A 333 -6.69 -1.00 -4.17
CA GLY A 333 -8.02 -1.56 -4.17
C GLY A 333 -8.12 -2.98 -3.65
N ALA A 334 -9.32 -3.28 -3.16
CA ALA A 334 -9.74 -4.60 -2.77
C ALA A 334 -9.66 -5.57 -3.96
N CYS A 335 -9.13 -6.76 -3.68
CA CYS A 335 -8.98 -7.84 -4.62
C CYS A 335 -9.42 -9.18 -4.01
N PHE A 336 -9.81 -10.11 -4.88
CA PHE A 336 -10.23 -11.47 -4.54
C PHE A 336 -9.22 -12.46 -5.11
N ILE A 337 -8.92 -13.46 -4.29
CA ILE A 337 -7.90 -14.46 -4.57
C ILE A 337 -8.58 -15.79 -4.79
N SER A 338 -8.19 -16.46 -5.87
CA SER A 338 -8.55 -17.84 -6.15
C SER A 338 -7.33 -18.58 -6.68
N GLY A 339 -7.11 -19.81 -6.30
CA GLY A 339 -5.92 -20.54 -6.74
C GLY A 339 -5.85 -21.94 -6.21
N GLU A 340 -4.65 -22.49 -6.31
CA GLU A 340 -4.35 -23.85 -5.93
C GLU A 340 -2.97 -23.96 -5.28
N GLU A 341 -2.86 -24.90 -4.35
CA GLU A 341 -1.62 -25.30 -3.69
C GLU A 341 -1.41 -26.79 -3.86
N MET A 342 -0.23 -27.20 -4.28
CA MET A 342 0.13 -28.61 -4.32
C MET A 342 0.64 -29.07 -2.95
N MET A 343 -0.10 -29.96 -2.32
CA MET A 343 0.28 -30.53 -1.02
C MET A 343 1.31 -31.64 -1.17
N ILE A 344 2.04 -31.98 -0.09
CA ILE A 344 3.08 -33.03 -0.07
C ILE A 344 2.56 -34.39 -0.57
N ASN A 345 1.29 -34.70 -0.33
CA ASN A 345 0.64 -35.93 -0.78
C ASN A 345 0.11 -35.87 -2.23
N GLN A 346 0.56 -34.88 -3.02
CA GLN A 346 0.13 -34.60 -4.40
C GLN A 346 -1.37 -34.28 -4.55
N LYS A 347 -2.08 -34.00 -3.45
CA LYS A 347 -3.42 -33.44 -3.52
C LYS A 347 -3.35 -31.94 -3.77
N VAL A 348 -4.29 -31.44 -4.55
CA VAL A 348 -4.47 -30.02 -4.78
C VAL A 348 -5.42 -29.46 -3.71
N ARG A 349 -4.98 -28.43 -2.99
CA ARG A 349 -5.82 -27.63 -2.09
C ARG A 349 -6.25 -26.36 -2.81
N GLU A 350 -7.54 -26.06 -2.78
CA GLU A 350 -8.05 -24.77 -3.25
C GLU A 350 -7.63 -23.64 -2.30
N ILE A 351 -7.17 -22.54 -2.88
CA ILE A 351 -6.84 -21.31 -2.18
C ILE A 351 -7.92 -20.28 -2.51
N LEU A 352 -8.57 -19.73 -1.49
CA LEU A 352 -9.50 -18.61 -1.61
C LEU A 352 -9.12 -17.55 -0.59
N GLY A 353 -9.36 -16.28 -0.91
CA GLY A 353 -9.10 -15.19 0.02
C GLY A 353 -9.50 -13.83 -0.51
N VAL A 354 -9.24 -12.83 0.32
CA VAL A 354 -9.42 -11.40 0.00
C VAL A 354 -8.13 -10.65 0.32
N GLY A 355 -7.93 -9.49 -0.28
CA GLY A 355 -6.73 -8.72 -0.02
C GLY A 355 -6.77 -7.33 -0.63
N TYR A 356 -5.69 -6.58 -0.46
CA TYR A 356 -5.46 -5.35 -1.17
C TYR A 356 -4.33 -5.52 -2.18
N MET A 357 -4.48 -4.85 -3.32
CA MET A 357 -3.45 -4.72 -4.33
C MET A 357 -3.14 -3.24 -4.52
N GLU A 358 -1.85 -2.91 -4.50
CA GLU A 358 -1.32 -1.56 -4.64
C GLU A 358 -0.39 -1.52 -5.85
N LEU A 359 -0.69 -0.68 -6.84
CA LEU A 359 0.04 -0.58 -8.10
C LEU A 359 0.46 0.86 -8.35
N VAL A 360 1.77 1.08 -8.41
CA VAL A 360 2.37 2.41 -8.43
C VAL A 360 3.30 2.58 -9.61
N GLY A 361 3.31 3.78 -10.19
CA GLY A 361 4.21 4.14 -11.30
C GLY A 361 3.64 3.90 -12.69
N TYR A 362 2.35 3.61 -12.81
CA TYR A 362 1.63 3.40 -14.07
C TYR A 362 1.03 4.68 -14.67
N ALA A 363 0.87 5.75 -13.88
CA ALA A 363 0.32 7.04 -14.31
C ALA A 363 1.36 7.97 -14.96
N ASN A 364 2.42 7.38 -15.49
CA ASN A 364 3.47 8.06 -16.23
C ASN A 364 3.14 7.91 -17.70
N GLU A 365 2.70 8.99 -18.34
CA GLU A 365 2.58 9.01 -19.81
C GLU A 365 3.98 8.79 -20.37
N ILE A 366 4.33 7.55 -20.66
CA ILE A 366 5.24 7.29 -21.76
C ILE A 366 4.32 7.17 -22.96
N ASP A 367 4.22 8.25 -23.73
CA ASP A 367 3.76 8.18 -25.11
C ASP A 367 4.79 7.35 -25.89
N THR A 368 4.78 6.03 -25.67
CA THR A 368 5.74 5.14 -26.31
C THR A 368 5.33 4.85 -27.76
N GLY A 369 4.09 5.13 -28.17
CA GLY A 369 3.57 4.57 -29.43
C GLY A 369 3.65 3.02 -29.50
N ILE A 370 4.02 2.35 -28.41
CA ILE A 370 4.13 0.90 -28.33
C ILE A 370 2.81 0.41 -27.76
N GLN A 371 1.97 -0.12 -28.64
CA GLN A 371 0.92 -1.04 -28.23
C GLN A 371 1.60 -2.24 -27.53
N VAL A 372 1.61 -2.24 -26.19
CA VAL A 372 1.97 -3.41 -25.41
C VAL A 372 0.78 -4.38 -25.47
N PHE A 373 0.62 -5.05 -26.63
CA PHE A 373 -0.02 -6.35 -26.68
C PHE A 373 1.11 -7.38 -26.67
N PRO A 374 1.29 -8.18 -25.60
CA PRO A 374 2.06 -9.40 -25.76
C PRO A 374 1.29 -10.29 -26.74
N ARG A 375 1.83 -10.46 -27.95
CA ARG A 375 1.41 -11.55 -28.83
C ARG A 375 1.74 -12.84 -28.08
N LEU A 376 0.73 -13.43 -27.45
CA LEU A 376 0.79 -14.83 -27.04
C LEU A 376 0.81 -15.68 -28.30
N GLY A 377 2.01 -16.01 -28.75
CA GLY A 377 2.24 -17.18 -29.59
C GLY A 377 1.97 -18.42 -28.75
N VAL A 378 0.76 -18.96 -28.85
CA VAL A 378 0.47 -20.34 -28.46
C VAL A 378 -0.05 -21.02 -29.71
N GLY A 379 0.83 -21.78 -30.36
CA GLY A 379 0.47 -22.68 -31.44
C GLY A 379 -0.47 -23.75 -30.91
N ILE A 380 -1.77 -23.61 -31.17
CA ILE A 380 -2.71 -24.72 -31.06
C ILE A 380 -2.62 -25.51 -32.37
N ARG A 381 -1.79 -26.55 -32.39
CA ARG A 381 -1.93 -27.65 -33.35
C ARG A 381 -3.29 -28.31 -33.10
N LYS A 382 -4.28 -28.02 -33.94
CA LYS A 382 -5.50 -28.81 -34.02
C LYS A 382 -5.17 -30.17 -34.65
N TYR A 383 -5.20 -31.22 -33.85
CA TYR A 383 -5.55 -32.56 -34.32
C TYR A 383 -7.08 -32.61 -34.49
N SER A 384 -7.57 -32.92 -35.70
CA SER A 384 -8.31 -34.17 -35.99
C SER A 384 -9.18 -34.08 -37.25
N ARG A 385 -8.96 -35.04 -38.16
CA ARG A 385 -9.95 -35.87 -38.87
C ARG A 385 -11.19 -35.17 -39.48
N ARG A 386 -11.20 -35.02 -40.80
CA ARG A 386 -11.78 -35.98 -41.77
C ARG A 386 -11.31 -35.63 -43.17
#